data_AF-A0A1V1T6N2-F1
#
_entry.id   AF-A0A1V1T6N2-F1
#
_cell.length_a   1.000
_cell.length_b   1.000
_cell.length_c   1.000
_cell.angle_alpha   90.00
_cell.angle_beta   90.00
_cell.angle_gamma   90.00
#
_symmetry.space_group_name_H-M   'P 1'
#
loop_
_entity.id
_entity.type
_entity.pdbx_description
1 polymer ?
#
loop_
_entity_poly.entity_id
_entity_poly.type
_entity_poly.pdbx_seq_one_letter_code
_entity_poly.pdbx_strand_id
1 'polypeptide(L)'
;MLFSTLAFVVSSFAFFAECAPVDESAGLVVLKEVTSKDGVSKITVYGDAAKSHSEVPARGLDLLPRCGSNQLVCDDQHLADRNACTSLVNDLRDSLERVPDSPRAMCGRYNNALCCVTWRTPVQNAVFDNLVDAAQKVLDGCRGDTGVSGETNDTLIGSTCTTQCLSSEMSGC
;
A
#
# COMPACT_ATOMS: atom_id res chain seq x y z
N MET A 1 4.44 -67.21 -26.21
CA MET A 1 5.39 -66.30 -25.54
C MET A 1 5.32 -64.98 -26.32
N LEU A 2 4.35 -64.08 -26.07
CA LEU A 2 4.21 -63.10 -24.97
C LEU A 2 5.45 -62.20 -24.78
N PHE A 3 5.45 -61.04 -25.45
CA PHE A 3 6.12 -59.76 -25.10
C PHE A 3 5.39 -58.69 -25.96
N SER A 4 4.41 -57.90 -25.49
CA SER A 4 4.32 -56.98 -24.36
C SER A 4 5.22 -55.74 -24.47
N THR A 5 4.54 -54.58 -24.63
CA THR A 5 4.89 -53.22 -24.15
C THR A 5 6.08 -52.49 -24.79
N LEU A 6 6.14 -51.16 -24.95
CA LEU A 6 5.52 -50.04 -24.23
C LEU A 6 5.63 -48.78 -25.12
N ALA A 7 4.53 -48.06 -25.36
CA ALA A 7 4.56 -46.73 -25.98
C ALA A 7 4.75 -45.68 -24.88
N PHE A 8 5.85 -44.93 -24.89
CA PHE A 8 6.07 -43.80 -24.00
C PHE A 8 5.35 -42.56 -24.55
N VAL A 9 4.24 -42.18 -23.91
CA VAL A 9 3.62 -40.87 -24.09
C VAL A 9 4.32 -39.90 -23.15
N VAL A 10 5.08 -38.96 -23.70
CA VAL A 10 5.65 -37.84 -22.94
C VAL A 10 4.56 -36.79 -22.77
N SER A 11 3.95 -36.75 -21.59
CA SER A 11 3.00 -35.72 -21.22
C SER A 11 3.76 -34.50 -20.73
N SER A 12 3.78 -33.43 -21.53
CA SER A 12 4.31 -32.13 -21.16
C SER A 12 3.46 -31.54 -20.03
N PHE A 13 4.03 -31.43 -18.83
CA PHE A 13 3.44 -30.62 -17.75
C PHE A 13 3.71 -29.15 -18.06
N ALA A 14 2.69 -28.44 -18.53
CA ALA A 14 2.66 -27.00 -18.48
C ALA A 14 2.57 -26.60 -17.00
N PHE A 15 3.67 -26.12 -16.43
CA PHE A 15 3.63 -25.38 -15.18
C PHE A 15 2.93 -24.06 -15.46
N PHE A 16 1.63 -24.00 -15.18
CA PHE A 16 0.97 -22.72 -14.97
C PHE A 16 1.63 -22.13 -13.73
N ALA A 17 2.38 -21.04 -13.92
CA ALA A 17 2.71 -20.16 -12.81
C ALA A 17 1.37 -19.58 -12.33
N GLU A 18 0.74 -20.22 -11.35
CA GLU A 18 -0.29 -19.59 -10.55
C GLU A 18 0.34 -18.31 -9.97
N CYS A 19 -0.06 -17.16 -10.49
CA CYS A 19 0.12 -15.89 -9.79
C CYS A 19 -0.43 -16.10 -8.39
N ALA A 20 0.43 -16.01 -7.37
CA ALA A 20 0.00 -16.09 -5.98
C ALA A 20 -1.18 -15.11 -5.81
N PRO A 21 -2.36 -15.59 -5.34
CA PRO A 21 -3.47 -14.71 -5.08
C PRO A 21 -2.99 -13.66 -4.08
N VAL A 22 -3.29 -12.39 -4.37
CA VAL A 22 -3.12 -11.28 -3.43
C VAL A 22 -3.75 -11.72 -2.12
N ASP A 23 -2.95 -11.70 -1.05
CA ASP A 23 -3.34 -12.20 0.26
C ASP A 23 -4.61 -11.48 0.73
N GLU A 24 -5.73 -12.19 0.65
CA GLU A 24 -7.07 -11.76 1.05
C GLU A 24 -7.24 -11.83 2.59
N SER A 25 -6.16 -11.87 3.38
CA SER A 25 -6.22 -12.03 4.83
C SER A 25 -6.43 -10.73 5.63
N ALA A 26 -6.41 -9.56 4.99
CA ALA A 26 -6.62 -8.28 5.68
C ALA A 26 -8.10 -7.89 5.89
N GLY A 27 -9.05 -8.61 5.26
CA GLY A 27 -10.47 -8.25 5.28
C GLY A 27 -10.79 -6.93 4.56
N LEU A 28 -9.85 -6.39 3.78
CA LEU A 28 -9.99 -5.17 2.99
C LEU A 28 -10.52 -5.50 1.59
N VAL A 29 -11.37 -4.63 1.06
CA VAL A 29 -11.89 -4.71 -0.32
C VAL A 29 -11.24 -3.67 -1.22
N VAL A 30 -11.12 -4.00 -2.51
CA VAL A 30 -10.71 -3.04 -3.53
C VAL A 30 -11.80 -1.99 -3.70
N LEU A 31 -11.46 -0.72 -3.47
CA LEU A 31 -12.38 0.40 -3.65
C LEU A 31 -12.21 1.08 -4.99
N LYS A 32 -10.95 1.20 -5.44
CA LYS A 32 -10.61 1.89 -6.68
C LYS A 32 -9.29 1.39 -7.23
N GLU A 33 -9.17 1.41 -8.56
CA GLU A 33 -7.89 1.36 -9.26
C GLU A 33 -7.63 2.72 -9.94
N VAL A 34 -6.39 3.19 -9.87
CA VAL A 34 -5.89 4.39 -10.53
C VAL A 34 -4.71 4.00 -11.41
N THR A 35 -4.63 4.55 -12.61
CA THR A 35 -3.46 4.36 -13.46
C THR A 35 -2.30 5.18 -12.91
N SER A 36 -1.13 4.55 -12.72
CA SER A 36 0.10 5.21 -12.31
C SER A 36 0.56 6.26 -13.34
N LYS A 37 1.42 7.20 -12.94
CA LYS A 37 1.96 8.24 -13.86
C LYS A 37 2.84 7.65 -14.95
N ASP A 38 3.36 6.44 -14.78
CA ASP A 38 4.07 5.70 -15.84
C ASP A 38 3.14 5.22 -16.98
N GLY A 39 1.82 5.32 -16.81
CA GLY A 39 0.81 4.91 -17.79
C GLY A 39 0.64 3.40 -17.96
N VAL A 40 1.37 2.58 -17.20
CA VAL A 40 1.39 1.10 -17.33
C VAL A 40 0.99 0.43 -16.03
N SER A 41 1.52 0.91 -14.91
CA SER A 41 1.28 0.36 -13.59
C SER A 41 -0.09 0.79 -13.06
N LYS A 42 -0.58 0.06 -12.05
CA LYS A 42 -1.82 0.38 -11.36
C LYS A 42 -1.56 0.61 -9.88
N ILE A 43 -2.27 1.57 -9.34
CA ILE A 43 -2.39 1.84 -7.92
C ILE A 43 -3.77 1.36 -7.50
N THR A 44 -3.81 0.44 -6.55
CA THR A 44 -5.05 -0.10 -6.00
C THR A 44 -5.27 0.49 -4.60
N VAL A 45 -6.48 0.99 -4.39
CA VAL A 45 -6.92 1.60 -3.14
C VAL A 45 -7.81 0.59 -2.40
N TYR A 46 -7.44 0.27 -1.16
CA TYR A 46 -8.08 -0.77 -0.35
C TYR A 46 -8.69 -0.21 0.93
N GLY A 47 -9.92 -0.60 1.25
CA GLY A 47 -10.61 -0.15 2.46
C GLY A 47 -11.62 -1.14 3.00
N ASP A 48 -12.36 -0.74 4.02
CA ASP A 48 -13.39 -1.59 4.61
C ASP A 48 -14.60 -1.70 3.67
N ALA A 49 -15.24 -2.89 3.61
CA ALA A 49 -16.48 -3.07 2.88
C ALA A 49 -17.61 -2.24 3.51
N ALA A 50 -17.82 -1.03 3.00
CA ALA A 50 -18.89 -0.08 3.32
C ALA A 50 -19.44 -0.17 4.76
N LYS A 51 -18.74 0.45 5.71
CA LYS A 51 -19.44 1.14 6.81
C LYS A 51 -19.44 2.61 6.48
N SER A 52 -20.59 3.11 6.06
CA SER A 52 -20.89 4.55 6.12
C SER A 52 -20.58 5.00 7.54
N HIS A 53 -19.55 5.84 7.68
CA HIS A 53 -19.29 6.52 8.93
C HIS A 53 -19.76 7.96 8.81
N SER A 54 -20.52 8.35 9.82
CA SER A 54 -21.11 9.66 10.01
C SER A 54 -20.06 10.75 9.80
N GLU A 55 -20.40 11.78 9.01
CA GLU A 55 -19.72 13.07 9.05
C GLU A 55 -19.59 13.46 10.53
N VAL A 56 -18.36 13.49 11.05
CA VAL A 56 -18.12 14.03 12.38
C VAL A 56 -18.37 15.53 12.23
N PRO A 57 -19.33 16.12 12.98
CA PRO A 57 -19.63 17.53 12.83
C PRO A 57 -18.35 18.33 13.10
N ALA A 58 -18.06 19.28 12.21
CA ALA A 58 -16.94 20.20 12.32
C ALA A 58 -16.95 20.88 13.70
N ARG A 59 -16.27 20.28 14.68
CA ARG A 59 -16.09 20.89 15.99
C ARG A 59 -14.98 21.90 15.85
N GLY A 60 -15.35 23.18 16.02
CA GLY A 60 -14.50 24.27 16.48
C GLY A 60 -13.16 24.43 15.76
N LEU A 61 -13.06 25.50 14.98
CA LEU A 61 -11.87 25.97 14.26
C LEU A 61 -10.67 26.37 15.16
N ASP A 62 -10.55 25.84 16.37
CA ASP A 62 -9.65 26.39 17.41
C ASP A 62 -8.53 25.47 17.87
N LEU A 63 -8.46 24.21 17.44
CA LEU A 63 -7.29 23.36 17.68
C LEU A 63 -7.10 22.40 16.51
N LEU A 64 -6.45 22.86 15.43
CA LEU A 64 -5.88 21.92 14.46
C LEU A 64 -5.00 20.93 15.24
N PRO A 65 -5.16 19.61 15.06
CA PRO A 65 -4.31 18.63 15.72
C PRO A 65 -2.85 18.98 15.44
N ARG A 66 -2.07 19.25 16.48
CA ARG A 66 -0.61 19.37 16.36
C ARG A 66 -0.02 17.96 16.31
N CYS A 67 -0.36 17.16 15.29
CA CYS A 67 0.47 16.02 14.92
C CYS A 67 1.83 16.60 14.49
N GLY A 68 2.96 15.95 14.74
CA GLY A 68 4.19 16.70 14.45
C GLY A 68 5.56 16.13 14.77
N SER A 69 5.72 14.82 14.91
CA SER A 69 7.08 14.26 14.89
C SER A 69 7.36 13.46 13.63
N ASN A 70 6.33 12.89 12.97
CA ASN A 70 6.50 11.81 11.99
C ASN A 70 7.58 10.85 12.50
N GLN A 71 7.50 10.45 13.77
CA GLN A 71 8.61 9.77 14.43
C GLN A 71 8.87 8.47 13.67
N LEU A 72 10.05 8.39 13.05
CA LEU A 72 10.41 7.30 12.18
C LEU A 72 10.85 6.09 13.01
N VAL A 73 10.26 4.94 12.71
CA VAL A 73 10.68 3.63 13.18
C VAL A 73 10.88 2.75 11.95
N CYS A 74 12.08 2.19 11.81
CA CYS A 74 12.39 1.28 10.71
C CYS A 74 12.11 -0.16 11.13
N ASP A 75 11.65 -0.95 10.17
CA ASP A 75 11.39 -2.37 10.34
C ASP A 75 12.20 -3.15 9.30
N ASP A 76 12.66 -4.34 9.70
CA ASP A 76 13.33 -5.30 8.82
C ASP A 76 12.37 -6.38 8.31
N GLN A 77 11.11 -6.36 8.76
CA GLN A 77 10.04 -7.22 8.28
C GLN A 77 9.29 -6.57 7.11
N HIS A 78 8.72 -7.41 6.24
CA HIS A 78 7.84 -6.98 5.15
C HIS A 78 8.47 -5.95 4.19
N LEU A 79 9.80 -6.02 3.99
CA LEU A 79 10.55 -5.12 3.11
C LEU A 79 9.95 -5.06 1.69
N ALA A 80 9.56 -3.87 1.26
CA ALA A 80 9.22 -3.60 -0.13
C ALA A 80 10.46 -3.23 -0.94
N ASP A 81 10.41 -3.49 -2.25
CA ASP A 81 11.42 -3.00 -3.18
C ASP A 81 11.45 -1.46 -3.15
N ARG A 82 12.63 -0.90 -2.90
CA ARG A 82 12.82 0.55 -2.77
C ARG A 82 12.44 1.32 -4.04
N ASN A 83 12.67 0.75 -5.23
CA ASN A 83 12.31 1.42 -6.47
C ASN A 83 10.80 1.42 -6.66
N ALA A 84 10.11 0.32 -6.35
CA ALA A 84 8.66 0.26 -6.37
C ALA A 84 8.03 1.28 -5.40
N CYS A 85 8.58 1.42 -4.20
CA CYS A 85 8.13 2.45 -3.26
C CYS A 85 8.43 3.87 -3.71
N THR A 86 9.58 4.09 -4.34
CA THR A 86 9.91 5.39 -4.94
C THR A 86 8.92 5.74 -6.05
N SER A 87 8.56 4.79 -6.91
CA SER A 87 7.54 4.99 -7.94
C SER A 87 6.17 5.29 -7.34
N LEU A 88 5.75 4.53 -6.32
CA LEU A 88 4.49 4.79 -5.63
C LEU A 88 4.46 6.21 -5.05
N VAL A 89 5.47 6.61 -4.26
CA VAL A 89 5.53 7.94 -3.65
C VAL A 89 5.51 9.04 -4.72
N ASN A 90 6.19 8.84 -5.86
CA ASN A 90 6.14 9.78 -6.98
C ASN A 90 4.76 9.89 -7.62
N ASP A 91 3.99 8.80 -7.68
CA ASP A 91 2.62 8.85 -8.19
C ASP A 91 1.67 9.62 -7.28
N LEU A 92 1.86 9.52 -5.96
CA LEU A 92 1.04 10.22 -4.96
C LEU A 92 1.30 11.72 -4.92
N ARG A 93 2.54 12.12 -5.18
CA ARG A 93 3.00 13.51 -5.16
C ARG A 93 2.19 14.41 -6.08
N ASP A 94 1.82 15.58 -5.60
CA ASP A 94 1.04 16.61 -6.30
C ASP A 94 -0.36 16.14 -6.78
N SER A 95 -0.82 14.97 -6.35
CA SER A 95 -2.14 14.46 -6.70
C SER A 95 -3.21 15.04 -5.76
N LEU A 96 -4.17 15.76 -6.36
CA LEU A 96 -5.36 16.27 -5.68
C LEU A 96 -6.49 15.22 -5.60
N GLU A 97 -6.22 13.98 -6.01
CA GLU A 97 -7.19 12.91 -5.90
C GLU A 97 -7.49 12.66 -4.42
N ARG A 98 -8.79 12.58 -4.09
CA ARG A 98 -9.22 12.33 -2.71
C ARG A 98 -8.88 10.90 -2.31
N VAL A 99 -8.25 10.77 -1.15
CA VAL A 99 -8.26 9.51 -0.42
C VAL A 99 -9.70 9.32 0.05
N PRO A 100 -10.36 8.18 -0.27
CA PRO A 100 -11.68 7.90 0.30
C PRO A 100 -11.64 7.99 1.84
N ASP A 101 -12.79 8.15 2.51
CA ASP A 101 -12.78 8.22 3.99
C ASP A 101 -12.45 6.87 4.65
N SER A 102 -12.49 5.79 3.87
CA SER A 102 -12.07 4.45 4.25
C SER A 102 -11.23 3.85 3.13
N PRO A 103 -9.94 4.17 3.01
CA PRO A 103 -8.96 3.13 2.81
C PRO A 103 -8.12 2.97 4.06
N ARG A 104 -7.43 1.83 4.16
CA ARG A 104 -6.32 1.60 5.09
C ARG A 104 -5.01 1.35 4.36
N ALA A 105 -5.06 1.17 3.04
CA ALA A 105 -3.90 0.91 2.21
C ALA A 105 -4.08 1.45 0.79
N MET A 106 -2.96 1.88 0.23
CA MET A 106 -2.81 2.20 -1.19
C MET A 106 -1.54 1.53 -1.69
N CYS A 107 -1.68 0.61 -2.64
CA CYS A 107 -0.58 -0.18 -3.13
C CYS A 107 -0.38 -0.02 -4.62
N GLY A 108 0.88 0.12 -5.04
CA GLY A 108 1.28 0.10 -6.43
C GLY A 108 2.17 -1.11 -6.73
N ARG A 109 1.97 -1.72 -7.90
CA ARG A 109 2.83 -2.80 -8.39
C ARG A 109 3.67 -2.28 -9.57
N TYR A 110 4.98 -2.22 -9.37
CA TYR A 110 5.96 -1.74 -10.35
C TYR A 110 7.01 -2.82 -10.58
N ASN A 111 7.25 -3.21 -11.83
CA ASN A 111 8.22 -4.27 -12.18
C ASN A 111 8.02 -5.57 -11.35
N ASN A 112 6.76 -5.98 -11.16
CA ASN A 112 6.33 -7.12 -10.32
C ASN A 112 6.59 -6.99 -8.82
N ALA A 113 7.17 -5.89 -8.34
CA ALA A 113 7.32 -5.61 -6.92
C ALA A 113 6.15 -4.78 -6.40
N LEU A 114 5.67 -5.13 -5.20
CA LEU A 114 4.58 -4.43 -4.52
C LEU A 114 5.17 -3.45 -3.52
N CYS A 115 4.63 -2.24 -3.50
CA CYS A 115 4.79 -1.33 -2.38
C CYS A 115 3.42 -0.82 -1.97
N CYS A 116 3.22 -0.65 -0.67
CA CYS A 116 1.99 -0.18 -0.06
C CYS A 116 2.31 0.97 0.90
N VAL A 117 1.53 2.05 0.78
CA VAL A 117 1.37 3.05 1.85
C VAL A 117 0.12 2.68 2.62
N THR A 118 0.25 2.41 3.90
CA THR A 118 -0.87 2.03 4.77
C THR A 118 -0.97 2.96 5.97
N TRP A 119 -2.13 3.01 6.62
CA TRP A 119 -2.32 3.83 7.81
C TRP A 119 -3.32 3.22 8.78
N ARG A 120 -3.09 3.45 10.08
CA ARG A 120 -3.79 2.77 11.18
C ARG A 120 -5.24 3.21 11.36
N THR A 121 -5.52 4.51 11.28
CA THR A 121 -6.87 5.06 11.56
C THR A 121 -7.49 5.70 10.33
N PRO A 122 -8.81 5.53 10.08
CA PRO A 122 -9.50 6.20 8.98
C PRO A 122 -9.20 7.71 8.95
N VAL A 123 -8.93 8.23 7.75
CA VAL A 123 -8.50 9.61 7.54
C VAL A 123 -9.62 10.41 6.89
N GLN A 124 -9.73 11.69 7.23
CA GLN A 124 -10.74 12.60 6.68
C GLN A 124 -10.09 13.77 5.95
N ASN A 125 -10.75 14.25 4.90
CA ASN A 125 -10.30 15.39 4.09
C ASN A 125 -8.87 15.22 3.55
N ALA A 126 -8.51 13.98 3.19
CA ALA A 126 -7.18 13.65 2.70
C ALA A 126 -7.16 13.57 1.16
N VAL A 127 -6.06 14.02 0.58
CA VAL A 127 -5.70 13.78 -0.82
C VAL A 127 -4.44 12.92 -0.87
N PHE A 128 -4.15 12.32 -2.03
CA PHE A 128 -3.03 11.40 -2.20
C PHE A 128 -1.70 12.05 -1.80
N ASP A 129 -1.52 13.34 -2.08
CA ASP A 129 -0.32 14.09 -1.70
C ASP A 129 -0.09 14.12 -0.18
N ASN A 130 -1.14 14.03 0.65
CA ASN A 130 -0.99 13.95 2.11
C ASN A 130 -0.32 12.65 2.58
N LEU A 131 -0.17 11.65 1.71
CA LEU A 131 0.51 10.40 2.02
C LEU A 131 2.02 10.47 1.78
N VAL A 132 2.53 11.53 1.14
CA VAL A 132 3.88 11.57 0.59
C VAL A 132 4.95 11.83 1.65
N ASP A 133 4.76 12.81 2.52
CA ASP A 133 5.83 13.28 3.41
C ASP A 133 6.31 12.20 4.39
N ALA A 134 5.39 11.43 4.95
CA ALA A 134 5.71 10.33 5.84
C ALA A 134 6.36 9.15 5.11
N ALA A 135 5.80 8.73 3.96
CA ALA A 135 6.37 7.68 3.12
C ALA A 135 7.79 8.06 2.63
N GLN A 136 8.00 9.31 2.23
CA GLN A 136 9.33 9.82 1.84
C GLN A 136 10.30 9.79 3.02
N LYS A 137 9.84 10.12 4.23
CA LYS A 137 10.68 10.03 5.43
C LYS A 137 11.13 8.59 5.72
N VAL A 138 10.25 7.60 5.50
CA VAL A 138 10.62 6.18 5.60
C VAL A 138 11.63 5.80 4.51
N LEU A 139 11.42 6.21 3.26
CA LEU A 139 12.39 6.01 2.17
C LEU A 139 13.77 6.57 2.53
N ASP A 140 13.83 7.80 3.02
CA ASP A 140 15.10 8.49 3.27
C ASP A 140 15.82 7.97 4.52
N GLY A 141 15.06 7.61 5.56
CA GLY A 141 15.60 7.28 6.88
C GLY A 141 15.84 5.80 7.13
N CYS A 142 15.02 4.90 6.56
CA CYS A 142 15.19 3.46 6.73
C CYS A 142 16.13 2.91 5.69
N ARG A 143 17.40 2.72 6.08
CA ARG A 143 18.47 2.28 5.19
C ARG A 143 18.42 0.77 4.98
N GLY A 144 18.22 0.37 3.73
CA GLY A 144 18.41 -0.99 3.23
C GLY A 144 18.83 -0.90 1.76
N ASP A 145 19.77 -1.75 1.34
CA ASP A 145 20.38 -1.70 0.00
C ASP A 145 19.35 -1.90 -1.13
N THR A 146 18.31 -2.69 -0.88
CA THR A 146 17.25 -3.01 -1.85
C THR A 146 15.85 -2.93 -1.25
N GLY A 147 15.72 -3.13 0.06
CA GLY A 147 14.46 -3.13 0.80
C GLY A 147 14.19 -1.83 1.56
N VAL A 148 12.92 -1.53 1.77
CA VAL A 148 12.45 -0.51 2.72
C VAL A 148 11.20 -1.01 3.45
N SER A 149 11.20 -0.86 4.77
CA SER A 149 10.01 -0.99 5.60
C SER A 149 10.13 -0.05 6.79
N GLY A 150 9.03 0.55 7.19
CA GLY A 150 9.00 1.39 8.37
C GLY A 150 7.68 2.14 8.53
N GLU A 151 7.56 2.78 9.67
CA GLU A 151 6.40 3.55 10.08
C GLU A 151 6.79 4.94 10.57
N THR A 152 5.88 5.89 10.41
CA THR A 152 5.94 7.19 11.05
C THR A 152 4.73 7.36 11.96
N ASN A 153 5.01 7.66 13.23
CA ASN A 153 3.99 7.94 14.22
C ASN A 153 3.64 9.43 14.28
N ASP A 154 2.41 9.74 14.74
CA ASP A 154 1.87 11.10 14.82
C ASP A 154 1.89 11.86 13.47
N THR A 155 1.57 11.15 12.39
CA THR A 155 1.50 11.69 11.02
C THR A 155 0.14 12.30 10.74
N LEU A 156 0.14 13.56 10.27
CA LEU A 156 -1.07 14.22 9.80
C LEU A 156 -1.38 13.79 8.38
N ILE A 157 -2.50 13.07 8.18
CA ILE A 157 -3.05 12.76 6.86
C ILE A 157 -4.40 13.46 6.74
N GLY A 158 -4.49 14.43 5.82
CA GLY A 158 -5.64 15.32 5.71
C GLY A 158 -5.86 16.09 7.02
N SER A 159 -6.90 15.71 7.75
CA SER A 159 -7.27 16.31 9.06
C SER A 159 -7.12 15.35 10.25
N THR A 160 -6.47 14.20 10.08
CA THR A 160 -6.37 13.13 11.09
C THR A 160 -4.92 12.81 11.45
N CYS A 161 -4.59 12.71 12.74
CA CYS A 161 -3.32 12.15 13.19
C CYS A 161 -3.40 10.62 13.19
N THR A 162 -2.45 9.94 12.56
CA THR A 162 -2.39 8.48 12.48
C THR A 162 -0.93 8.01 12.42
N THR A 163 -0.71 6.71 12.54
CA THR A 163 0.50 6.05 12.06
C THR A 163 0.36 5.80 10.56
N GLN A 164 1.42 6.06 9.79
CA GLN A 164 1.54 5.69 8.39
C GLN A 164 2.73 4.73 8.21
N CYS A 165 2.57 3.71 7.37
CA CYS A 165 3.62 2.75 7.06
C CYS A 165 3.90 2.72 5.57
N LEU A 166 5.13 2.32 5.25
CA LEU A 166 5.58 1.99 3.90
C LEU A 166 6.20 0.60 3.94
N SER A 167 5.60 -0.38 3.26
CA SER A 167 6.08 -1.77 3.25
C SER A 167 5.53 -2.54 2.04
N SER A 168 5.82 -3.84 1.95
CA SER A 168 5.20 -4.74 0.97
C SER A 168 3.86 -5.30 1.43
N GLU A 169 3.39 -4.93 2.62
CA GLU A 169 2.13 -5.41 3.18
C GLU A 169 0.99 -4.40 3.06
N MET A 170 -0.20 -4.95 2.80
CA MET A 170 -1.44 -4.20 2.64
C MET A 170 -2.31 -4.21 3.90
N SER A 171 -2.03 -5.13 4.83
CA SER A 171 -2.78 -5.37 6.07
C SER A 171 -2.77 -4.18 7.04
N GLY A 172 -1.78 -3.30 6.94
CA GLY A 172 -1.76 -2.02 7.65
C GLY A 172 -0.55 -1.78 8.54
N CYS A 173 -0.62 -0.67 9.27
CA CYS A 173 0.00 -0.46 10.58
C CYS A 173 -1.04 -0.76 11.68
#